data_AF-A0A0C3BHA0-F1
#
_entry.id   AF-A0A0C3BHA0-F1
#
_cell.length_a   1.000
_cell.length_b   1.000
_cell.length_c   1.000
_cell.angle_alpha   90.00
_cell.angle_beta   90.00
_cell.angle_gamma   90.00
#
_symmetry.space_group_name_H-M   'P 1'
#
loop_
_entity.id
_entity.type
_entity.pdbx_description
1 polymer ?
#
loop_
_entity_poly.entity_id
_entity_poly.type
_entity_poly.pdbx_seq_one_letter_code
_entity_poly.pdbx_strand_id
1 'polypeptide(L)'
;VAASGERQYKSALDEIERLVVQRLFELTKLNLMSTGYKLRTHISKALQTRSHAIRNALERYNTAAAKLKPPRELLTYSSIIEYSFVGDFSLLRTSREDIRLQEWARPAVREAMTKHFQLERAHEEIIRLNIEIRCLHTAVRDESEDVAGCIEELTCSDDTLDALLAEEIRRRWQLKSRINALHTNRLHTIEKTFGFSGVL
;
A
#
# COMPACT_ATOMS: atom_id res chain seq x y z
N VAL A 1 8.46 45.08 -9.21
CA VAL A 1 7.47 44.78 -8.14
C VAL A 1 6.67 43.49 -8.43
N ALA A 2 6.18 43.26 -9.66
CA ALA A 2 5.40 42.05 -10.02
C ALA A 2 6.12 40.70 -9.73
N ALA A 3 7.43 40.61 -10.02
CA ALA A 3 8.21 39.38 -9.79
C ALA A 3 8.42 38.99 -8.30
N SER A 4 8.14 39.91 -7.36
CA SER A 4 8.19 39.61 -5.92
C SER A 4 6.88 39.01 -5.43
N GLY A 5 5.74 39.56 -5.89
CA GLY A 5 4.41 39.04 -5.55
C GLY A 5 4.16 37.64 -6.09
N GLU A 6 4.63 37.33 -7.30
CA GLU A 6 4.50 35.98 -7.87
C GLU A 6 5.35 34.95 -7.11
N ARG A 7 6.53 35.33 -6.63
CA ARG A 7 7.37 34.47 -5.79
C ARG A 7 6.75 34.20 -4.42
N GLN A 8 6.17 35.22 -3.80
CA GLN A 8 5.44 35.07 -2.53
C GLN A 8 4.22 34.16 -2.68
N TYR A 9 3.48 34.30 -3.78
CA TYR A 9 2.38 33.41 -4.12
C TYR A 9 2.83 31.95 -4.29
N LYS A 10 3.89 31.70 -5.08
CA LYS A 10 4.43 30.35 -5.29
C LYS A 10 4.94 29.73 -3.98
N SER A 11 5.66 30.50 -3.17
CA SER A 11 6.13 30.03 -1.86
C SER A 11 4.99 29.67 -0.90
N ALA A 12 3.93 30.49 -0.85
CA ALA A 12 2.75 30.19 -0.04
C ALA A 12 2.00 28.95 -0.57
N LEU A 13 1.95 28.77 -1.89
CA LEU A 13 1.37 27.60 -2.54
C LEU A 13 2.13 26.32 -2.18
N ASP A 14 3.46 26.32 -2.33
CA ASP A 14 4.34 25.19 -2.00
C ASP A 14 4.23 24.82 -0.51
N GLU A 15 4.06 25.82 0.35
CA GLU A 15 3.86 25.60 1.78
C GLU A 15 2.54 24.88 2.09
N ILE A 16 1.43 25.31 1.48
CA ILE A 16 0.14 24.63 1.66
C ILE A 16 0.22 23.20 1.13
N GLU A 17 0.76 23.01 -0.07
CA GLU A 17 0.98 21.70 -0.69
C GLU A 17 1.70 20.75 0.27
N ARG A 18 2.86 21.17 0.78
CA ARG A 18 3.64 20.38 1.72
C ARG A 18 2.83 20.01 2.96
N LEU A 19 2.10 20.95 3.53
CA LEU A 19 1.30 20.71 4.73
C LEU A 19 0.13 19.76 4.46
N VAL A 20 -0.54 19.86 3.32
CA VAL A 20 -1.65 18.97 2.98
C VAL A 20 -1.15 17.55 2.72
N VAL A 21 -0.07 17.39 1.96
CA VAL A 21 0.57 16.10 1.71
C VAL A 21 0.98 15.44 3.04
N GLN A 22 1.65 16.19 3.93
CA GLN A 22 2.00 15.68 5.24
C GLN A 22 0.75 15.24 6.03
N ARG A 23 -0.35 16.00 6.00
CA ARG A 23 -1.60 15.65 6.70
C ARG A 23 -2.20 14.35 6.17
N LEU A 24 -2.20 14.16 4.85
CA LEU A 24 -2.67 12.92 4.23
C LEU A 24 -1.85 11.72 4.70
N PHE A 25 -0.51 11.84 4.76
CA PHE A 25 0.33 10.77 5.31
C PHE A 25 0.05 10.47 6.78
N GLU A 26 -0.26 11.48 7.60
CA GLU A 26 -0.68 11.25 8.99
C GLU A 26 -2.00 10.50 9.09
N LEU A 27 -2.99 10.86 8.28
CA LEU A 27 -4.28 10.16 8.24
C LEU A 27 -4.10 8.69 7.81
N THR A 28 -3.29 8.43 6.79
CA THR A 28 -2.96 7.07 6.38
C THR A 28 -2.28 6.29 7.50
N LYS A 29 -1.34 6.91 8.24
CA LYS A 29 -0.69 6.29 9.39
C LYS A 29 -1.65 5.97 10.53
N LEU A 30 -2.66 6.81 10.76
CA LEU A 30 -3.69 6.58 11.77
C LEU A 30 -4.58 5.39 11.40
N ASN A 31 -4.85 5.18 10.11
CA ASN A 31 -5.66 4.09 9.58
C ASN A 31 -4.93 2.73 9.47
N LEU A 32 -3.60 2.67 9.70
CA LEU A 32 -2.86 1.41 9.70
C LEU A 32 -3.18 0.56 10.95
N MET A 33 -3.64 -0.67 10.73
CA MET A 33 -3.90 -1.70 11.74
C MET A 33 -2.58 -2.19 12.39
N SER A 34 -1.98 -1.40 13.27
CA SER A 34 -0.96 -1.78 14.28
C SER A 34 -0.41 -0.57 15.06
N THR A 35 -1.09 0.58 15.09
CA THR A 35 -0.62 1.75 15.84
C THR A 35 -0.96 1.62 17.33
N GLY A 36 0.06 1.45 18.18
CA GLY A 36 -0.11 1.47 19.64
C GLY A 36 -0.67 2.81 20.15
N TYR A 37 -1.33 2.80 21.31
CA TYR A 37 -2.05 3.97 21.87
C TYR A 37 -1.22 5.27 21.90
N LYS A 38 0.05 5.19 22.35
CA LYS A 38 0.95 6.35 22.39
C LYS A 38 1.21 6.94 20.99
N LEU A 39 1.39 6.10 19.98
CA LEU A 39 1.61 6.58 18.62
C LEU A 39 0.34 7.24 18.06
N ARG A 40 -0.84 6.68 18.33
CA ARG A 40 -2.12 7.31 17.96
C ARG A 40 -2.28 8.70 18.59
N THR A 41 -1.97 8.87 19.87
CA THR A 41 -2.09 10.18 20.52
C THR A 41 -1.11 11.20 19.95
N HIS A 42 0.12 10.80 19.59
CA HIS A 42 1.06 11.66 18.88
C HIS A 42 0.55 12.05 17.49
N ILE A 43 0.01 11.12 16.71
CA ILE A 43 -0.57 11.41 15.39
C ILE A 43 -1.76 12.36 15.52
N SER A 44 -2.67 12.14 16.48
CA SER A 44 -3.80 13.05 16.69
C SER A 44 -3.36 14.48 17.04
N LYS A 45 -2.35 14.63 17.90
CA LYS A 45 -1.77 15.95 18.19
C LYS A 45 -1.14 16.58 16.94
N ALA A 46 -0.39 15.80 16.17
CA ALA A 46 0.24 16.28 14.94
C ALA A 46 -0.80 16.70 13.89
N LEU A 47 -1.91 15.97 13.76
CA LEU A 47 -3.05 16.33 12.91
C LEU A 47 -3.70 17.66 13.32
N GLN A 48 -3.85 17.91 14.62
CA GLN A 48 -4.37 19.19 15.14
C GLN A 48 -3.41 20.33 14.82
N THR A 49 -2.11 20.18 15.13
CA THR A 49 -1.08 21.17 14.81
C THR A 49 -1.03 21.47 13.32
N ARG A 50 -1.11 20.42 12.49
CA ARG A 50 -1.10 20.56 11.03
C ARG A 50 -2.34 21.25 10.50
N SER A 51 -3.51 20.95 11.06
CA SER A 51 -4.75 21.64 10.71
C SER A 51 -4.65 23.15 10.95
N HIS A 52 -4.04 23.57 12.05
CA HIS A 52 -3.79 24.98 12.32
C HIS A 52 -2.75 25.59 11.37
N ALA A 53 -1.65 24.86 11.09
CA ALA A 53 -0.64 25.31 10.13
C ALA A 53 -1.22 25.51 8.71
N ILE A 54 -2.11 24.62 8.26
CA ILE A 54 -2.81 24.73 6.97
C ILE A 54 -3.66 26.01 6.93
N ARG A 55 -4.40 26.34 8.00
CA ARG A 55 -5.19 27.59 8.07
C ARG A 55 -4.31 28.83 7.95
N ASN A 56 -3.18 28.86 8.66
CA ASN A 56 -2.26 30.00 8.60
C ASN A 56 -1.60 30.13 7.21
N ALA A 57 -1.23 29.01 6.59
CA ALA A 57 -0.67 28.99 5.23
C ALA A 57 -1.72 29.43 4.19
N LEU A 58 -2.99 29.05 4.38
CA LEU A 58 -4.12 29.49 3.56
C LEU A 58 -4.31 31.01 3.58
N GLU A 59 -4.24 31.63 4.74
CA GLU A 59 -4.34 33.09 4.87
C GLU A 59 -3.21 33.79 4.10
N ARG A 60 -1.97 33.28 4.21
CA ARG A 60 -0.82 33.79 3.46
C ARG A 60 -1.03 33.65 1.95
N TYR A 61 -1.51 32.50 1.50
CA TYR A 61 -1.82 32.25 0.10
C TYR A 61 -2.91 33.19 -0.42
N ASN A 62 -4.06 33.26 0.26
CA ASN A 62 -5.19 34.11 -0.16
C ASN A 62 -4.78 35.59 -0.22
N THR A 63 -3.96 36.04 0.73
CA THR A 63 -3.39 37.40 0.74
C THR A 63 -2.46 37.66 -0.46
N ALA A 64 -1.62 36.68 -0.82
CA ALA A 64 -0.73 36.79 -1.96
C ALA A 64 -1.48 36.67 -3.30
N ALA A 65 -2.46 35.77 -3.38
CA ALA A 65 -3.32 35.52 -4.53
C ALA A 65 -4.12 36.76 -4.94
N ALA A 66 -4.68 37.48 -3.96
CA ALA A 66 -5.43 38.72 -4.20
C ALA A 66 -4.56 39.88 -4.71
N LYS A 67 -3.25 39.87 -4.44
CA LYS A 67 -2.30 40.92 -4.86
C LYS A 67 -1.80 40.73 -6.30
N LEU A 68 -2.03 39.57 -6.91
CA LEU A 68 -1.61 39.31 -8.29
C LEU A 68 -2.54 39.98 -9.30
N LYS A 69 -2.01 40.22 -10.51
CA LYS A 69 -2.79 40.71 -11.66
C LYS A 69 -2.59 39.73 -12.83
N PRO A 70 -3.62 38.96 -13.23
CA PRO A 70 -4.95 38.88 -12.62
C PRO A 70 -4.93 38.23 -11.22
N PRO A 71 -5.90 38.54 -10.36
CA PRO A 71 -6.03 37.88 -9.05
C PRO A 71 -6.27 36.38 -9.24
N ARG A 72 -5.69 35.56 -8.35
CA ARG A 72 -5.87 34.10 -8.36
C ARG A 72 -7.06 33.69 -7.50
N GLU A 73 -7.57 32.49 -7.74
CA GLU A 73 -8.68 31.90 -7.00
C GLU A 73 -8.36 31.81 -5.50
N LEU A 74 -9.33 32.14 -4.65
CA LEU A 74 -9.19 32.04 -3.20
C LEU A 74 -9.62 30.66 -2.73
N LEU A 75 -8.88 30.11 -1.78
CA LEU A 75 -9.13 28.77 -1.27
C LEU A 75 -9.81 28.82 0.09
N THR A 76 -10.70 27.86 0.32
CA THR A 76 -11.35 27.66 1.61
C THR A 76 -10.75 26.44 2.31
N TYR A 77 -10.76 26.45 3.65
CA TYR A 77 -10.27 25.31 4.42
C TYR A 77 -11.07 24.01 4.14
N SER A 78 -12.39 24.12 3.95
CA SER A 78 -13.27 22.98 3.63
C SER A 78 -12.85 22.31 2.32
N SER A 79 -12.62 23.09 1.27
CA SER A 79 -12.18 22.54 -0.02
C SER A 79 -10.83 21.83 0.09
N ILE A 80 -9.97 22.23 1.05
CA ILE A 80 -8.67 21.58 1.28
C ILE A 80 -8.79 20.27 2.07
N ILE A 81 -9.70 20.20 3.04
CA ILE A 81 -9.94 18.95 3.78
C ILE A 81 -10.63 17.92 2.91
N GLU A 82 -11.53 18.35 2.03
CA GLU A 82 -12.28 17.49 1.11
C GLU A 82 -11.38 16.78 0.09
N TYR A 83 -10.16 17.27 -0.12
CA TYR A 83 -9.15 16.56 -0.91
C TYR A 83 -8.69 15.29 -0.18
N SER A 84 -9.31 14.18 -0.57
CA SER A 84 -9.03 12.84 -0.06
C SER A 84 -7.71 12.26 -0.57
N PHE A 85 -7.28 12.71 -1.76
CA PHE A 85 -6.09 12.25 -2.44
C PHE A 85 -5.17 13.42 -2.81
N VAL A 86 -3.85 13.18 -2.82
CA VAL A 86 -2.85 14.19 -3.23
C VAL A 86 -3.17 14.72 -4.65
N GLY A 87 -3.64 13.85 -5.54
CA GLY A 87 -4.06 14.23 -6.90
C GLY A 87 -5.37 15.01 -6.99
N ASP A 88 -6.14 15.15 -5.90
CA ASP A 88 -7.30 16.05 -5.84
C ASP A 88 -6.87 17.48 -5.55
N PHE A 89 -5.66 17.68 -5.01
CA PHE A 89 -5.09 18.98 -4.73
C PHE A 89 -4.76 19.69 -6.04
N SER A 90 -5.77 20.35 -6.61
CA SER A 90 -5.71 21.10 -7.86
C SER A 90 -4.66 22.24 -7.84
N LEU A 91 -4.16 22.56 -6.65
CA LEU A 91 -3.14 23.56 -6.34
C LEU A 91 -1.70 23.14 -6.64
N LEU A 92 -1.38 21.83 -6.64
CA LEU A 92 -0.04 21.32 -7.04
C LEU A 92 0.30 21.64 -8.51
N ARG A 93 -0.68 22.18 -9.25
CA ARG A 93 -0.76 22.20 -10.72
C ARG A 93 -0.54 23.57 -11.32
N THR A 94 -0.16 24.57 -10.53
CA THR A 94 0.28 25.87 -11.08
C THR A 94 1.76 25.86 -11.50
N SER A 95 2.36 24.68 -11.67
CA SER A 95 3.71 24.49 -12.18
C SER A 95 3.68 24.32 -13.71
N ARG A 96 4.01 25.42 -14.42
CA ARG A 96 4.33 25.52 -15.86
C ARG A 96 3.24 25.13 -16.89
N GLU A 97 2.41 24.12 -16.66
CA GLU A 97 1.30 23.73 -17.53
C GLU A 97 0.03 23.42 -16.73
N ASP A 98 -1.11 23.97 -17.15
CA ASP A 98 -2.38 23.75 -16.49
C ASP A 98 -2.94 22.36 -16.82
N ILE A 99 -2.51 21.36 -16.06
CA ILE A 99 -2.97 19.97 -16.25
C ILE A 99 -4.44 19.76 -15.81
N ARG A 100 -5.13 20.77 -15.25
CA ARG A 100 -6.57 20.65 -14.90
C ARG A 100 -7.44 20.45 -16.13
N LEU A 101 -6.96 20.92 -17.29
CA LEU A 101 -7.60 20.72 -18.59
C LEU A 101 -7.39 19.31 -19.13
N GLN A 102 -6.46 18.53 -18.56
CA GLN A 102 -6.19 17.19 -19.02
C GLN A 102 -7.27 16.23 -18.53
N GLU A 103 -7.74 15.36 -19.42
CA GLU A 103 -8.86 14.46 -19.10
C GLU A 103 -8.52 13.51 -17.95
N TRP A 104 -7.28 12.99 -17.91
CA TRP A 104 -6.79 12.12 -16.83
C TRP A 104 -6.73 12.80 -15.47
N ALA A 105 -6.76 14.14 -15.41
CA ALA A 105 -6.70 14.88 -14.16
C ALA A 105 -8.07 15.05 -13.48
N ARG A 106 -9.17 14.79 -14.23
CA ARG A 106 -10.56 14.87 -13.73
C ARG A 106 -10.82 13.75 -12.72
N PRO A 107 -11.45 14.02 -11.55
CA PRO A 107 -11.66 13.01 -10.51
C PRO A 107 -12.34 11.73 -11.00
N ALA A 108 -13.45 11.86 -11.75
CA ALA A 108 -14.17 10.71 -12.31
C ALA A 108 -13.31 9.86 -13.25
N VAL A 109 -12.45 10.50 -14.05
CA VAL A 109 -11.55 9.79 -14.97
C VAL A 109 -10.43 9.09 -14.20
N ARG A 110 -9.86 9.71 -13.16
CA ARG A 110 -8.87 9.04 -12.30
C ARG A 110 -9.44 7.84 -11.58
N GLU A 111 -10.67 7.95 -11.07
CA GLU A 111 -11.35 6.83 -10.44
C GLU A 111 -11.57 5.69 -11.43
N ALA A 112 -12.08 6.00 -12.63
CA ALA A 112 -12.25 5.02 -13.69
C ALA A 112 -10.93 4.36 -14.11
N MET A 113 -9.86 5.15 -14.29
CA MET A 113 -8.52 4.63 -14.60
C MET A 113 -7.99 3.73 -13.48
N THR A 114 -8.16 4.13 -12.21
CA THR A 114 -7.75 3.32 -11.06
C THR A 114 -8.48 1.98 -11.06
N LYS A 115 -9.79 1.97 -11.31
CA LYS A 115 -10.58 0.74 -11.43
C LYS A 115 -10.15 -0.12 -12.62
N HIS A 116 -9.91 0.50 -13.78
CA HIS A 116 -9.43 -0.19 -14.97
C HIS A 116 -8.09 -0.88 -14.71
N PHE A 117 -7.09 -0.15 -14.19
CA PHE A 117 -5.80 -0.73 -13.87
C PHE A 117 -5.89 -1.77 -12.75
N GLN A 118 -6.75 -1.60 -11.74
CA GLN A 118 -6.99 -2.64 -10.74
C GLN A 118 -7.50 -3.94 -11.38
N LEU A 119 -8.38 -3.85 -12.38
CA LEU A 119 -8.87 -5.02 -13.11
C LEU A 119 -7.76 -5.66 -13.96
N GLU A 120 -6.98 -4.87 -14.69
CA GLU A 120 -5.83 -5.39 -15.45
C GLU A 120 -4.83 -6.11 -14.53
N ARG A 121 -4.48 -5.48 -13.41
CA ARG A 121 -3.58 -6.07 -12.41
C ARG A 121 -4.19 -7.33 -11.77
N ALA A 122 -5.51 -7.38 -11.56
CA ALA A 122 -6.16 -8.57 -11.05
C ALA A 122 -6.06 -9.76 -12.03
N HIS A 123 -6.18 -9.52 -13.34
CA HIS A 123 -5.98 -10.56 -14.34
C HIS A 123 -4.54 -11.08 -14.36
N GLU A 124 -3.54 -10.18 -14.26
CA GLU A 124 -2.15 -10.59 -14.11
C GLU A 124 -1.92 -11.40 -12.83
N GLU A 125 -2.53 -10.97 -11.72
CA GLU A 125 -2.38 -11.61 -10.42
C GLU A 125 -2.97 -13.03 -10.44
N ILE A 126 -4.09 -13.28 -11.13
CA ILE A 126 -4.63 -14.63 -11.32
C ILE A 126 -3.58 -15.55 -11.97
N ILE A 127 -2.90 -15.08 -13.02
CA ILE A 127 -1.87 -15.85 -13.72
C ILE A 127 -0.70 -16.15 -12.77
N ARG A 128 -0.25 -15.15 -11.99
CA ARG A 128 0.83 -15.33 -11.02
C ARG A 128 0.46 -16.32 -9.92
N LEU A 129 -0.72 -16.17 -9.34
CA LEU A 129 -1.22 -17.04 -8.29
C LEU A 129 -1.34 -18.50 -8.77
N ASN A 130 -1.76 -18.75 -10.02
CA ASN A 130 -1.77 -20.11 -10.57
C ASN A 130 -0.38 -20.76 -10.57
N ILE A 131 0.67 -19.98 -10.87
CA ILE A 131 2.06 -20.47 -10.84
C ILE A 131 2.48 -20.71 -9.38
N GLU A 132 2.25 -19.74 -8.50
CA GLU A 132 2.64 -19.83 -7.09
C GLU A 132 1.95 -20.98 -6.35
N ILE A 133 0.66 -21.21 -6.62
CA ILE A 133 -0.12 -22.32 -6.08
C ILE A 133 0.51 -23.66 -6.46
N ARG A 134 0.85 -23.84 -7.75
CA ARG A 134 1.50 -25.06 -8.24
C ARG A 134 2.89 -25.24 -7.63
N CYS A 135 3.68 -24.15 -7.55
CA CYS A 135 5.00 -24.19 -6.95
C CYS A 135 4.92 -24.57 -5.47
N LEU A 136 3.97 -24.01 -4.72
CA LEU A 136 3.77 -24.35 -3.31
C LEU A 136 3.33 -25.81 -3.15
N HIS A 137 2.40 -26.29 -3.97
CA HIS A 137 1.96 -27.68 -3.96
C HIS A 137 3.13 -28.64 -4.21
N THR A 138 3.92 -28.36 -5.24
CA THR A 138 5.09 -29.16 -5.62
C THR A 138 6.14 -29.14 -4.51
N ALA A 139 6.47 -27.96 -3.97
CA ALA A 139 7.44 -27.84 -2.88
C ALA A 139 7.01 -28.59 -1.62
N VAL A 140 5.73 -28.59 -1.27
CA VAL A 140 5.20 -29.35 -0.14
C VAL A 140 5.31 -30.86 -0.37
N ARG A 141 5.01 -31.33 -1.59
CA ARG A 141 5.13 -32.75 -1.94
C ARG A 141 6.58 -33.20 -1.91
N ASP A 142 7.44 -32.50 -2.65
CA ASP A 142 8.86 -32.86 -2.79
C ASP A 142 9.56 -32.84 -1.43
N GLU A 143 9.31 -31.82 -0.60
CA GLU A 143 9.87 -31.79 0.76
C GLU A 143 9.36 -32.95 1.64
N SER A 144 8.10 -33.37 1.46
CA SER A 144 7.57 -34.53 2.20
C SER A 144 8.22 -35.83 1.76
N GLU A 145 8.51 -36.00 0.48
CA GLU A 145 9.19 -37.16 -0.09
C GLU A 145 10.66 -37.18 0.36
N ASP A 146 11.36 -36.05 0.29
CA ASP A 146 12.74 -35.89 0.72
C ASP A 146 12.91 -36.23 2.20
N VAL A 147 12.06 -35.67 3.08
CA VAL A 147 12.15 -35.92 4.53
C VAL A 147 11.80 -37.38 4.85
N ALA A 148 10.84 -37.97 4.15
CA ALA A 148 10.52 -39.39 4.33
C ALA A 148 11.71 -40.27 3.93
N GLY A 149 12.33 -40.00 2.78
CA GLY A 149 13.53 -40.69 2.30
C GLY A 149 14.70 -40.56 3.28
N CYS A 150 14.99 -39.35 3.76
CA CYS A 150 16.04 -39.13 4.76
C CYS A 150 15.77 -39.91 6.07
N ILE A 151 14.53 -39.98 6.53
CA ILE A 151 14.18 -40.75 7.74
C ILE A 151 14.38 -42.25 7.48
N GLU A 152 13.96 -42.76 6.32
CA GLU A 152 14.15 -44.16 5.93
C GLU A 152 15.64 -44.54 5.86
N GLU A 153 16.45 -43.73 5.17
CA GLU A 153 17.89 -43.93 5.05
C GLU A 153 18.58 -43.98 6.42
N LEU A 154 18.27 -43.03 7.31
CA LEU A 154 18.84 -42.98 8.66
C LEU A 154 18.35 -44.12 9.56
N THR A 155 17.13 -44.62 9.34
CA THR A 155 16.57 -45.75 10.11
C THR A 155 17.13 -47.10 9.63
N CYS A 156 17.58 -47.19 8.37
CA CYS A 156 18.26 -48.36 7.82
C CYS A 156 19.75 -48.47 8.21
N SER A 157 20.34 -47.42 8.78
CA SER A 157 21.70 -47.44 9.32
C SER A 157 21.75 -48.21 10.66
N ASP A 158 22.80 -49.00 10.88
CA ASP A 158 23.04 -49.70 12.16
C ASP A 158 23.59 -48.75 13.25
N ASP A 159 23.82 -47.47 12.95
CA ASP A 159 24.33 -46.49 13.91
C ASP A 159 23.24 -45.97 14.84
N THR A 160 23.51 -46.03 16.15
CA THR A 160 22.63 -45.50 17.19
C THR A 160 22.47 -43.97 17.10
N LEU A 161 23.49 -43.26 16.57
CA LEU A 161 23.43 -41.82 16.37
C LEU A 161 22.45 -41.45 15.23
N ASP A 162 22.44 -42.23 14.15
CA ASP A 162 21.55 -42.02 13.01
C ASP A 162 20.08 -42.26 13.39
N ALA A 163 19.83 -43.27 14.22
CA ALA A 163 18.50 -43.53 14.77
C ALA A 163 17.98 -42.36 15.63
N LEU A 164 18.84 -41.74 16.45
CA LEU A 164 18.48 -40.56 17.25
C LEU A 164 18.24 -39.32 16.37
N LEU A 165 19.04 -39.14 15.32
CA LEU A 165 18.88 -38.06 14.36
C LEU A 165 17.56 -38.19 13.57
N ALA A 166 17.21 -39.42 13.14
CA ALA A 166 15.95 -39.70 12.46
C ALA A 166 14.73 -39.31 13.32
N GLU A 167 14.77 -39.60 14.62
CA GLU A 167 13.68 -39.24 15.53
C GLU A 167 13.57 -37.72 15.75
N GLU A 168 14.69 -36.99 15.83
CA GLU A 168 14.65 -35.53 15.93
C GLU A 168 14.15 -34.88 14.63
N ILE A 169 14.55 -35.40 13.46
CA ILE A 169 14.01 -34.95 12.16
C ILE A 169 12.51 -35.19 12.11
N ARG A 170 12.04 -36.39 12.49
CA ARG A 170 10.61 -36.72 12.56
C ARG A 170 9.85 -35.75 13.46
N ARG A 171 10.37 -35.46 14.66
CA ARG A 171 9.77 -34.52 15.60
C ARG A 171 9.65 -33.10 15.03
N ARG A 172 10.70 -32.61 14.37
CA ARG A 172 10.67 -31.28 13.72
C ARG A 172 9.70 -31.26 12.54
N TRP A 173 9.68 -32.33 11.75
CA TRP A 173 8.79 -32.47 10.61
C TRP A 173 7.31 -32.50 11.02
N GLN A 174 6.94 -33.06 12.17
CA GLN A 174 5.56 -33.06 12.66
C GLN A 174 4.93 -31.67 12.75
N LEU A 175 5.71 -30.65 13.16
CA LEU A 175 5.19 -29.28 13.22
C LEU A 175 4.94 -28.72 11.82
N LYS A 176 5.90 -28.93 10.91
CA LYS A 176 5.82 -28.40 9.54
C LYS A 176 4.76 -29.11 8.70
N SER A 177 4.68 -30.44 8.79
CA SER A 177 3.66 -31.25 8.11
C SER A 177 2.23 -30.85 8.48
N ARG A 178 1.97 -30.45 9.73
CA ARG A 178 0.66 -29.90 10.15
C ARG A 178 0.31 -28.59 9.45
N ILE A 179 1.30 -27.71 9.27
CA ILE A 179 1.13 -26.45 8.54
C ILE A 179 0.94 -26.74 7.05
N ASN A 180 1.76 -27.63 6.49
CA ASN A 180 1.64 -28.06 5.10
C ASN A 180 0.26 -28.68 4.82
N ALA A 181 -0.28 -29.50 5.74
CA ALA A 181 -1.64 -30.04 5.60
C ALA A 181 -2.72 -28.95 5.56
N LEU A 182 -2.57 -27.85 6.31
CA LEU A 182 -3.47 -26.70 6.22
C LEU A 182 -3.35 -26.02 4.85
N HIS A 183 -2.12 -25.83 4.35
CA HIS A 183 -1.89 -25.27 3.03
C HIS A 183 -2.50 -26.16 1.93
N THR A 184 -2.23 -27.45 1.93
CA THR A 184 -2.79 -28.40 0.97
C THR A 184 -4.32 -28.41 0.97
N ASN A 185 -4.97 -28.35 2.14
CA ASN A 185 -6.43 -28.22 2.23
C ASN A 185 -6.95 -26.91 1.61
N ARG A 186 -6.25 -25.79 1.85
CA ARG A 186 -6.59 -24.50 1.24
C ARG A 186 -6.40 -24.52 -0.27
N LEU A 187 -5.31 -25.13 -0.76
CA LEU A 187 -5.06 -25.28 -2.20
C LEU A 187 -6.18 -26.09 -2.87
N HIS A 188 -6.61 -27.20 -2.28
CA HIS A 188 -7.76 -27.98 -2.77
C HIS A 188 -9.07 -27.18 -2.74
N THR A 189 -9.23 -26.26 -1.79
CA THR A 189 -10.42 -25.39 -1.73
C THR A 189 -10.38 -24.36 -2.86
N ILE A 190 -9.20 -23.79 -3.14
CA ILE A 190 -9.00 -22.84 -4.24
C ILE A 190 -9.28 -23.52 -5.58
N GLU A 191 -8.79 -24.74 -5.77
CA GLU A 191 -9.04 -25.53 -6.98
C GLU A 191 -10.53 -25.73 -7.26
N LYS A 192 -11.33 -25.94 -6.21
CA LYS A 192 -12.79 -26.11 -6.30
C LYS A 192 -13.55 -24.79 -6.47
N THR A 193 -12.88 -23.66 -6.38
CA THR A 193 -13.54 -22.35 -6.47
C THR A 193 -13.88 -22.05 -7.92
N PHE A 194 -15.10 -21.54 -8.15
CA PHE A 194 -15.53 -21.13 -9.48
C PHE A 194 -14.60 -20.04 -10.04
N GLY A 195 -14.03 -20.29 -11.22
CA GLY A 195 -13.10 -19.36 -11.88
C GLY A 195 -11.61 -19.67 -11.66
N PHE A 196 -11.27 -20.73 -10.92
CA PHE A 196 -9.89 -21.23 -10.92
C PHE A 196 -9.51 -21.72 -12.33
N SER A 197 -8.33 -21.30 -12.79
CA SER A 197 -7.83 -21.57 -14.14
C SER A 197 -6.44 -22.22 -14.15
N GLY A 198 -5.87 -22.49 -12.98
CA GLY A 198 -4.57 -23.14 -12.83
C GLY A 198 -4.66 -24.66 -12.90
N VAL A 199 -3.50 -25.30 -12.79
CA VAL A 199 -3.35 -26.76 -12.70
C VAL A 199 -2.37 -27.06 -11.56
N LEU A 200 -2.75 -28.00 -10.69
CA LEU A 200 -1.94 -28.48 -9.57
C LEU A 200 -1.10 -29.71 -9.94
#